data_AF-A0A1W1X9M8-F1
#
_entry.id   AF-A0A1W1X9M8-F1
#
_cell.length_a   1.000
_cell.length_b   1.000
_cell.length_c   1.000
_cell.angle_alpha   90.00
_cell.angle_beta   90.00
_cell.angle_gamma   90.00
#
_symmetry.space_group_name_H-M   'P 1'
#
loop_
_entity.id
_entity.type
_entity.pdbx_description
1 polymer ?
#
loop_
_entity_poly.entity_id
_entity_poly.type
_entity_poly.pdbx_seq_one_letter_code
_entity_poly.pdbx_strand_id
1 'polypeptide(L)'
;MEHENSDFITIVGSAYYQPITDLIDRLLQENAHDPQRTSISTTENGYACATIILLITLLESFTSRIFFLNHFYSGKYKGKSSPCELIIGCFPDIDNKENLEEVLLLRNIITHNHVWHFDPVDIDHSSLKTLKTAKNIGFKPNKNYDTIVEDGKCETKRLHLPAYPTAVGVREVGITFHVVWETLCFMNKKSSSDTPLVGQTVGFRGKRIQFSQLLSLFPAFDIAIEQSAAG
;
A
#
# COMPACT_ATOMS: atom_id res chain seq x y z
N MET A 1 45.44 6.16 12.19
CA MET A 1 44.04 6.62 12.11
C MET A 1 43.48 6.05 10.83
N GLU A 2 42.79 4.93 10.92
CA GLU A 2 41.96 4.47 9.81
C GLU A 2 40.85 5.51 9.66
N HIS A 3 40.72 6.07 8.46
CA HIS A 3 39.54 6.84 8.11
C HIS A 3 38.37 5.86 8.11
N GLU A 4 37.53 5.88 9.14
CA GLU A 4 36.19 5.32 9.05
C GLU A 4 35.52 6.01 7.85
N ASN A 5 35.42 5.29 6.73
CA ASN A 5 34.58 5.71 5.63
C ASN A 5 33.16 5.77 6.16
N SER A 6 32.72 6.98 6.48
CA SER A 6 31.33 7.28 6.80
C SER A 6 30.51 7.13 5.52
N ASP A 7 30.14 5.90 5.19
CA ASP A 7 29.26 5.63 4.06
C ASP A 7 27.88 6.26 4.31
N PHE A 8 27.43 7.09 3.37
CA PHE A 8 26.12 7.74 3.42
C PHE A 8 25.16 7.08 2.42
N ILE A 9 24.02 6.59 2.92
CA ILE A 9 23.01 5.93 2.09
C ILE A 9 21.83 6.88 1.87
N THR A 10 21.65 7.31 0.63
CA THR A 10 20.55 8.20 0.24
C THR A 10 19.23 7.43 0.17
N ILE A 11 18.21 7.92 0.88
CA ILE A 11 16.81 7.53 0.66
C ILE A 11 15.90 8.75 0.65
N VAL A 12 14.81 8.64 -0.09
CA VAL A 12 13.79 9.70 -0.20
C VAL A 12 12.53 9.40 0.62
N GLY A 13 12.41 8.19 1.19
CA GLY A 13 11.22 7.72 1.91
C GLY A 13 10.62 8.76 2.86
N SER A 14 11.39 9.28 3.82
CA SER A 14 10.90 10.27 4.80
C SER A 14 10.46 11.60 4.17
N ALA A 15 10.95 11.95 2.97
CA ALA A 15 10.51 13.14 2.26
C ALA A 15 9.07 13.01 1.72
N TYR A 16 8.52 11.80 1.62
CA TYR A 16 7.14 11.58 1.18
C TYR A 16 6.08 11.83 2.26
N TYR A 17 6.45 11.95 3.53
CA TYR A 17 5.46 12.14 4.60
C TYR A 17 4.58 13.39 4.37
N GLN A 18 5.17 14.54 4.03
CA GLN A 18 4.40 15.76 3.78
C GLN A 18 3.54 15.66 2.51
N PRO A 19 4.06 15.26 1.33
CA PRO A 19 3.21 15.05 0.14
C PRO A 19 2.04 14.09 0.36
N ILE A 20 2.25 12.98 1.08
CA ILE A 20 1.17 12.04 1.43
C ILE A 20 0.14 12.74 2.32
N THR A 21 0.58 13.52 3.31
CA THR A 21 -0.30 14.28 4.20
C THR A 21 -1.16 15.29 3.43
N ASP A 22 -0.57 15.99 2.47
CA ASP A 22 -1.27 16.98 1.64
C ASP A 22 -2.34 16.31 0.77
N LEU A 23 -2.04 15.14 0.18
CA LEU A 23 -3.02 14.37 -0.59
C LEU A 23 -4.15 13.83 0.28
N ILE A 24 -3.85 13.36 1.49
CA ILE A 24 -4.86 12.91 2.45
C ILE A 24 -5.79 14.07 2.83
N ASP A 25 -5.27 15.27 3.09
CA ASP A 25 -6.12 16.43 3.41
C ASP A 25 -7.06 16.77 2.24
N ARG A 26 -6.55 16.78 1.01
CA ARG A 26 -7.36 16.98 -0.20
C ARG A 26 -8.45 15.92 -0.35
N LEU A 27 -8.07 14.65 -0.19
CA LEU A 27 -8.98 13.52 -0.29
C LEU A 27 -10.12 13.60 0.75
N LEU A 28 -9.80 13.93 2.00
CA LEU A 28 -10.79 14.05 3.08
C LEU A 28 -11.70 15.28 2.92
N GLN A 29 -11.21 16.35 2.28
CA GLN A 29 -12.05 17.51 1.94
C GLN A 29 -13.12 17.14 0.91
N GLU A 30 -12.76 16.36 -0.11
CA GLU A 30 -13.72 15.91 -1.14
C GLU A 30 -14.79 14.97 -0.57
N ASN A 31 -14.43 14.04 0.31
CA ASN A 31 -15.37 13.07 0.87
C ASN A 31 -16.36 13.68 1.88
N ALA A 32 -15.96 14.74 2.60
CA ALA A 32 -16.81 15.40 3.60
C ALA A 32 -18.12 15.99 3.05
N HIS A 33 -18.26 16.11 1.73
CA HIS A 33 -19.39 16.77 1.09
C HIS A 33 -20.66 15.91 0.95
N ASP A 34 -20.60 14.57 1.08
CA ASP A 34 -21.80 13.73 0.95
C ASP A 34 -21.68 12.37 1.67
N PRO A 35 -22.25 12.22 2.89
CA PRO A 35 -22.26 10.95 3.63
C PRO A 35 -23.26 9.92 3.08
N GLN A 36 -24.14 10.28 2.15
CA GLN A 36 -25.07 9.34 1.49
C GLN A 36 -24.56 8.90 0.11
N ARG A 37 -23.36 9.32 -0.28
CA ARG A 37 -22.82 9.03 -1.60
C ARG A 37 -22.53 7.54 -1.76
N THR A 38 -23.17 6.93 -2.74
CA THR A 38 -23.01 5.51 -3.08
C THR A 38 -21.89 5.26 -4.09
N SER A 39 -21.29 6.31 -4.68
CA SER A 39 -20.26 6.18 -5.73
C SER A 39 -19.05 7.09 -5.50
N ILE A 40 -17.87 6.57 -5.87
CA ILE A 40 -16.59 7.28 -5.80
C ILE A 40 -16.48 8.25 -6.96
N SER A 41 -16.16 9.52 -6.68
CA SER A 41 -15.95 10.51 -7.75
C SER A 41 -14.60 10.34 -8.45
N THR A 42 -14.48 10.84 -9.68
CA THR A 42 -13.19 10.87 -10.40
C THR A 42 -12.11 11.62 -9.64
N THR A 43 -12.46 12.73 -8.97
CA THR A 43 -11.53 13.52 -8.15
C THR A 43 -11.05 12.73 -6.93
N GLU A 44 -11.97 12.12 -6.18
CA GLU A 44 -11.66 11.26 -5.04
C GLU A 44 -10.78 10.09 -5.47
N ASN A 45 -11.15 9.40 -6.54
CA ASN A 45 -10.39 8.28 -7.10
C ASN A 45 -8.96 8.70 -7.45
N GLY A 46 -8.80 9.86 -8.10
CA GLY A 46 -7.48 10.39 -8.46
C GLY A 46 -6.59 10.65 -7.23
N TYR A 47 -7.10 11.34 -6.22
CA TYR A 47 -6.36 11.57 -4.98
C TYR A 47 -6.07 10.27 -4.21
N ALA A 48 -7.04 9.35 -4.16
CA ALA A 48 -6.86 8.06 -3.50
C ALA A 48 -5.76 7.22 -4.16
N CYS A 49 -5.80 7.11 -5.50
CA CYS A 49 -4.78 6.40 -6.28
C CYS A 49 -3.38 7.02 -6.09
N ALA A 50 -3.26 8.34 -6.16
CA ALA A 50 -2.00 9.04 -5.96
C ALA A 50 -1.44 8.82 -4.55
N THR A 51 -2.31 8.85 -3.53
CA THR A 51 -1.93 8.62 -2.13
C THR A 51 -1.41 7.20 -1.92
N ILE A 52 -2.11 6.19 -2.45
CA ILE A 52 -1.70 4.78 -2.39
C ILE A 52 -0.34 4.56 -3.06
N ILE A 53 -0.14 5.14 -4.24
CA ILE A 53 1.15 5.02 -4.95
C ILE A 53 2.28 5.61 -4.10
N LEU A 54 2.10 6.79 -3.50
CA LEU A 54 3.13 7.42 -2.67
C LEU A 54 3.38 6.67 -1.35
N LEU A 55 2.35 6.13 -0.70
CA LEU A 55 2.50 5.28 0.48
C LEU A 55 3.35 4.04 0.17
N ILE A 56 3.12 3.40 -0.98
CA ILE A 56 3.87 2.22 -1.37
C ILE A 56 5.29 2.58 -1.83
N THR A 57 5.46 3.72 -2.50
CA THR A 57 6.79 4.25 -2.84
C THR A 57 7.61 4.58 -1.58
N LEU A 58 6.97 5.09 -0.52
CA LEU A 58 7.57 5.26 0.80
C LEU A 58 8.08 3.92 1.36
N LEU A 59 7.25 2.88 1.35
CA LEU A 59 7.67 1.54 1.79
C LEU A 59 8.85 1.01 0.96
N GLU A 60 8.72 1.05 -0.37
CA GLU A 60 9.74 0.56 -1.30
C GLU A 60 11.07 1.30 -1.17
N SER A 61 11.05 2.60 -0.82
CA SER A 61 12.27 3.36 -0.53
C SER A 61 13.01 2.81 0.69
N PHE A 62 12.29 2.41 1.76
CA PHE A 62 12.91 1.80 2.94
C PHE A 62 13.34 0.35 2.67
N THR A 63 12.54 -0.43 1.95
CA THR A 63 12.91 -1.78 1.51
C THR A 63 14.19 -1.77 0.67
N SER A 64 14.32 -0.82 -0.25
CA SER A 64 15.52 -0.68 -1.08
C SER A 64 16.77 -0.41 -0.25
N ARG A 65 16.65 0.38 0.83
CA ARG A 65 17.75 0.66 1.75
C ARG A 65 18.21 -0.59 2.49
N ILE A 66 17.26 -1.32 3.07
CA ILE A 66 17.53 -2.56 3.80
C ILE A 66 18.13 -3.59 2.85
N PHE A 67 17.60 -3.69 1.64
CA PHE A 67 18.14 -4.57 0.62
C PHE A 67 19.57 -4.18 0.26
N PHE A 68 19.86 -2.89 0.03
CA PHE A 68 21.21 -2.43 -0.23
C PHE A 68 22.17 -2.81 0.91
N LEU A 69 21.79 -2.53 2.15
CA LEU A 69 22.57 -2.88 3.34
C LEU A 69 22.81 -4.40 3.44
N ASN A 70 21.77 -5.21 3.31
CA ASN A 70 21.92 -6.66 3.40
C ASN A 70 22.66 -7.25 2.18
N HIS A 71 22.41 -6.78 0.97
CA HIS A 71 23.03 -7.30 -0.23
C HIS A 71 24.52 -6.94 -0.29
N PHE A 72 24.85 -5.67 -0.08
CA PHE A 72 26.21 -5.17 -0.20
C PHE A 72 27.11 -5.71 0.93
N TYR A 73 26.61 -5.75 2.17
CA TYR A 73 27.42 -6.16 3.31
C TYR A 73 27.35 -7.66 3.64
N SER A 74 26.26 -8.37 3.29
CA SER A 74 26.10 -9.78 3.67
C SER A 74 26.05 -10.77 2.50
N GLY A 75 25.91 -10.29 1.24
CA GLY A 75 25.87 -11.15 0.05
C GLY A 75 24.69 -12.13 0.00
N LYS A 76 23.68 -11.97 0.88
CA LYS A 76 22.62 -12.95 1.14
C LYS A 76 21.57 -13.11 0.04
N TYR A 77 21.36 -12.10 -0.81
CA TYR A 77 20.27 -12.11 -1.80
C TYR A 77 20.82 -12.00 -3.22
N LYS A 78 20.34 -12.81 -4.17
CA LYS A 78 20.72 -12.72 -5.59
C LYS A 78 19.47 -12.79 -6.47
N GLY A 79 19.33 -11.87 -7.43
CA GLY A 79 18.27 -11.88 -8.44
C GLY A 79 17.29 -10.70 -8.35
N LYS A 80 16.34 -10.66 -9.30
CA LYS A 80 15.21 -9.72 -9.27
C LYS A 80 14.12 -10.33 -8.38
N SER A 81 13.80 -9.66 -7.28
CA SER A 81 12.72 -10.03 -6.36
C SER A 81 11.73 -8.88 -6.26
N SER A 82 10.46 -9.20 -6.09
CA SER A 82 9.42 -8.21 -5.78
C SER A 82 9.67 -7.56 -4.41
N PRO A 83 9.15 -6.34 -4.15
CA PRO A 83 9.27 -5.71 -2.84
C PRO A 83 8.80 -6.58 -1.68
N CYS A 84 7.70 -7.34 -1.88
CA CYS A 84 7.20 -8.28 -0.88
C CYS A 84 8.22 -9.38 -0.56
N GLU A 85 8.76 -10.05 -1.59
CA GLU A 85 9.78 -11.09 -1.44
C GLU A 85 11.04 -10.57 -0.78
N LEU A 86 11.43 -9.31 -1.06
CA LEU A 86 12.57 -8.66 -0.40
C LEU A 86 12.31 -8.44 1.08
N ILE A 87 11.12 -7.94 1.44
CA ILE A 87 10.73 -7.71 2.84
C ILE A 87 10.70 -9.05 3.59
N ILE A 88 9.97 -10.05 3.07
CA ILE A 88 9.88 -11.40 3.69
C ILE A 88 11.26 -12.04 3.78
N GLY A 89 12.10 -11.88 2.76
CA GLY A 89 13.46 -12.40 2.76
C GLY A 89 14.29 -11.82 3.90
N CYS A 90 14.17 -10.51 4.17
CA CYS A 90 14.87 -9.83 5.26
C CYS A 90 14.22 -10.08 6.62
N PHE A 91 12.91 -10.30 6.64
CA PHE A 91 12.06 -10.39 7.82
C PHE A 91 11.07 -11.56 7.69
N PRO A 92 11.53 -12.81 7.89
CA PRO A 92 10.67 -13.99 7.71
C PRO A 92 9.52 -14.09 8.70
N ASP A 93 9.63 -13.40 9.84
CA ASP A 93 8.66 -13.37 10.94
C ASP A 93 7.73 -12.15 10.89
N ILE A 94 7.52 -11.57 9.70
CA ILE A 94 6.55 -10.50 9.51
C ILE A 94 5.12 -11.05 9.52
N ASP A 95 4.30 -10.57 10.45
CA ASP A 95 2.95 -11.11 10.69
C ASP A 95 1.91 -10.69 9.64
N ASN A 96 2.16 -9.61 8.87
CA ASN A 96 1.20 -9.03 7.94
C ASN A 96 1.52 -9.31 6.45
N LYS A 97 2.20 -10.42 6.16
CA LYS A 97 2.66 -10.78 4.81
C LYS A 97 1.54 -10.77 3.78
N GLU A 98 0.42 -11.43 4.04
CA GLU A 98 -0.65 -11.57 3.05
C GLU A 98 -1.33 -10.20 2.78
N ASN A 99 -1.47 -9.37 3.82
CA ASN A 99 -1.99 -8.01 3.67
C ASN A 99 -1.05 -7.15 2.79
N LEU A 100 0.26 -7.31 2.98
CA LEU A 100 1.26 -6.62 2.18
C LEU A 100 1.22 -7.07 0.70
N GLU A 101 1.02 -8.36 0.43
CA GLU A 101 0.84 -8.86 -0.95
C GLU A 101 -0.35 -8.22 -1.64
N GLU A 102 -1.48 -8.08 -0.94
CA GLU A 102 -2.70 -7.45 -1.48
C GLU A 102 -2.53 -5.96 -1.75
N VAL A 103 -1.89 -5.21 -0.85
CA VAL A 103 -1.61 -3.78 -1.06
C VAL A 103 -0.66 -3.56 -2.24
N LEU A 104 0.36 -4.42 -2.38
CA LEU A 104 1.27 -4.37 -3.54
C LEU A 104 0.57 -4.78 -4.84
N LEU A 105 -0.42 -5.67 -4.78
CA LEU A 105 -1.27 -5.96 -5.93
C LEU A 105 -2.13 -4.75 -6.31
N LEU A 106 -2.73 -4.06 -5.34
CA LEU A 106 -3.51 -2.84 -5.58
C LEU A 106 -2.66 -1.77 -6.28
N ARG A 107 -1.40 -1.61 -5.87
CA ARG A 107 -0.45 -0.74 -6.59
C ARG A 107 -0.32 -1.12 -8.06
N ASN A 108 -0.16 -2.40 -8.36
CA ASN A 108 -0.02 -2.87 -9.74
C ASN A 108 -1.30 -2.63 -10.54
N ILE A 109 -2.47 -2.85 -9.94
CA ILE A 109 -3.78 -2.55 -10.54
C ILE A 109 -3.87 -1.07 -10.93
N ILE A 110 -3.50 -0.16 -10.03
CA ILE A 110 -3.55 1.29 -10.27
C ILE A 110 -2.51 1.70 -11.32
N THR A 111 -1.24 1.33 -11.12
CA THR A 111 -0.12 1.80 -11.95
C THR A 111 -0.13 1.23 -13.37
N HIS A 112 -0.64 0.02 -13.55
CA HIS A 112 -0.78 -0.62 -14.86
C HIS A 112 -2.20 -0.54 -15.41
N ASN A 113 -3.10 0.16 -14.70
CA ASN A 113 -4.50 0.34 -15.08
C ASN A 113 -5.13 -1.00 -15.50
N HIS A 114 -5.15 -1.99 -14.59
CA HIS A 114 -5.75 -3.30 -14.88
C HIS A 114 -7.23 -3.11 -15.22
N VAL A 115 -7.54 -3.04 -16.52
CA VAL A 115 -8.88 -2.73 -17.00
C VAL A 115 -9.79 -3.93 -16.78
N TRP A 116 -11.01 -3.67 -16.30
CA TRP A 116 -12.10 -4.64 -16.25
C TRP A 116 -13.20 -4.17 -17.18
N HIS A 117 -13.85 -5.12 -17.84
CA HIS A 117 -14.99 -4.84 -18.71
C HIS A 117 -16.26 -5.34 -18.03
N PHE A 118 -17.14 -4.42 -17.66
CA PHE A 118 -18.42 -4.69 -17.00
C PHE A 118 -19.58 -4.49 -17.97
N ASP A 119 -20.66 -5.24 -17.75
CA ASP A 119 -21.92 -5.06 -18.47
C ASP A 119 -22.67 -3.84 -17.88
N PRO A 120 -22.92 -2.78 -18.66
CA PRO A 120 -23.60 -1.59 -18.14
C PRO A 120 -25.09 -1.81 -17.85
N VAL A 121 -25.69 -2.93 -18.32
CA VAL A 121 -27.13 -3.21 -18.15
C VAL A 121 -27.49 -3.65 -16.72
N ASP A 122 -26.50 -4.06 -15.91
CA ASP A 122 -26.70 -4.58 -14.54
C ASP A 122 -26.35 -3.58 -13.42
N ILE A 123 -26.13 -2.30 -13.73
CA ILE A 123 -25.74 -1.29 -12.73
C ILE A 123 -26.84 -1.09 -11.66
N ASP A 124 -28.11 -1.29 -12.01
CA ASP A 124 -29.26 -1.17 -11.09
C ASP A 124 -29.51 -2.44 -10.24
N HIS A 125 -28.84 -3.56 -10.52
CA HIS A 125 -29.11 -4.86 -9.90
C HIS A 125 -27.97 -5.40 -9.04
N SER A 126 -27.43 -4.62 -8.09
CA SER A 126 -26.61 -5.07 -6.95
C SER A 126 -25.33 -5.91 -7.22
N SER A 127 -25.07 -6.34 -8.46
CA SER A 127 -23.90 -7.11 -8.85
C SER A 127 -23.47 -6.69 -10.25
N LEU A 128 -22.32 -6.02 -10.34
CA LEU A 128 -21.67 -5.72 -11.62
C LEU A 128 -21.34 -7.05 -12.32
N LYS A 129 -22.05 -7.35 -13.40
CA LYS A 129 -21.75 -8.52 -14.21
C LYS A 129 -20.45 -8.30 -14.98
N THR A 130 -19.40 -9.01 -14.59
CA THR A 130 -18.09 -8.97 -15.26
C THR A 130 -18.16 -9.66 -16.61
N LEU A 131 -17.98 -8.90 -17.70
CA LEU A 131 -17.89 -9.43 -19.06
C LEU A 131 -16.49 -9.97 -19.37
N LYS A 132 -15.45 -9.27 -18.92
CA LYS A 132 -14.05 -9.73 -19.00
C LYS A 132 -13.25 -9.22 -17.80
N THR A 133 -12.49 -10.11 -17.16
CA THR A 133 -11.49 -9.76 -16.15
C THR A 133 -10.22 -9.20 -16.82
N ALA A 134 -9.34 -8.58 -16.03
CA ALA A 134 -8.03 -8.12 -16.50
C ALA A 134 -7.22 -9.25 -17.19
N LYS A 135 -7.30 -10.47 -16.65
CA LYS A 135 -6.66 -11.66 -17.22
C LYS A 135 -7.22 -12.00 -18.61
N ASN A 136 -8.54 -11.89 -18.78
CA ASN A 136 -9.22 -12.23 -20.04
C ASN A 136 -8.97 -11.21 -21.16
N ILE A 137 -8.48 -10.01 -20.84
CA ILE A 137 -8.11 -8.98 -21.82
C ILE A 137 -6.60 -8.95 -22.14
N GLY A 138 -5.83 -9.90 -21.61
CA GLY A 138 -4.42 -10.06 -21.95
C GLY A 138 -3.43 -9.35 -21.00
N PHE A 139 -3.88 -8.80 -19.88
CA PHE A 139 -2.95 -8.45 -18.81
C PHE A 139 -2.33 -9.73 -18.26
N LYS A 140 -1.00 -9.76 -18.12
CA LYS A 140 -0.27 -10.84 -17.45
C LYS A 140 -0.26 -10.52 -15.96
N PRO A 141 -1.15 -11.11 -15.16
CA PRO A 141 -1.16 -10.84 -13.74
C PRO A 141 0.11 -11.41 -13.10
N ASN A 142 0.47 -10.93 -11.91
CA ASN A 142 1.51 -11.60 -11.12
C ASN A 142 1.17 -13.08 -10.95
N LYS A 143 2.19 -13.93 -10.77
CA LYS A 143 2.04 -15.39 -10.62
C LYS A 143 1.01 -15.80 -9.55
N ASN A 144 0.78 -14.94 -8.57
CA ASN A 144 -0.09 -15.18 -7.42
C ASN A 144 -1.46 -14.47 -7.54
N TYR A 145 -1.84 -13.97 -8.70
CA TYR A 145 -3.10 -13.22 -8.83
C TYR A 145 -4.33 -14.04 -8.45
N ASP A 146 -4.43 -15.27 -8.96
CA ASP A 146 -5.58 -16.16 -8.68
C ASP A 146 -5.64 -16.58 -7.20
N THR A 147 -4.52 -16.53 -6.48
CA THR A 147 -4.48 -16.79 -5.04
C THR A 147 -4.95 -15.60 -4.22
N ILE A 148 -4.80 -14.38 -4.75
CA ILE A 148 -5.09 -13.11 -4.05
C ILE A 148 -6.47 -12.55 -4.38
N VAL A 149 -6.93 -12.68 -5.62
CA VAL A 149 -8.17 -12.06 -6.12
C VAL A 149 -9.33 -13.05 -6.15
N GLU A 150 -10.52 -12.60 -5.74
CA GLU A 150 -11.77 -13.29 -5.95
C GLU A 150 -12.52 -12.67 -7.15
N ASP A 151 -12.33 -13.25 -8.33
CA ASP A 151 -12.85 -12.71 -9.60
C ASP A 151 -14.37 -12.46 -9.58
N GLY A 152 -15.13 -13.30 -8.89
CA GLY A 152 -16.59 -13.17 -8.78
C GLY A 152 -17.04 -11.95 -7.97
N LYS A 153 -16.19 -11.43 -7.08
CA LYS A 153 -16.46 -10.25 -6.25
C LYS A 153 -15.69 -9.01 -6.70
N CYS A 154 -14.79 -9.16 -7.67
CA CYS A 154 -13.93 -8.07 -8.17
C CYS A 154 -13.09 -7.41 -7.07
N GLU A 155 -12.66 -8.18 -6.07
CA GLU A 155 -11.88 -7.72 -4.92
C GLU A 155 -10.82 -8.74 -4.50
N THR A 156 -9.89 -8.32 -3.65
CA THR A 156 -8.93 -9.21 -3.00
C THR A 156 -9.58 -9.96 -1.83
N LYS A 157 -9.06 -11.14 -1.51
CA LYS A 157 -9.74 -12.08 -0.59
C LYS A 157 -9.69 -11.65 0.88
N ARG A 158 -8.62 -10.99 1.33
CA ARG A 158 -8.37 -10.73 2.76
C ARG A 158 -8.73 -9.31 3.17
N LEU A 159 -8.27 -8.31 2.43
CA LEU A 159 -8.50 -6.89 2.71
C LEU A 159 -9.74 -6.35 1.98
N HIS A 160 -10.33 -7.14 1.07
CA HIS A 160 -11.45 -6.71 0.22
C HIS A 160 -11.10 -5.40 -0.51
N LEU A 161 -9.91 -5.34 -1.10
CA LEU A 161 -9.46 -4.22 -1.93
C LEU A 161 -9.97 -4.42 -3.35
N PRO A 162 -10.39 -3.36 -4.07
CA PRO A 162 -10.92 -3.49 -5.41
C PRO A 162 -9.87 -4.03 -6.38
N ALA A 163 -10.28 -4.97 -7.24
CA ALA A 163 -9.44 -5.56 -8.27
C ALA A 163 -9.34 -4.69 -9.54
N TYR A 164 -9.97 -3.51 -9.55
CA TYR A 164 -10.05 -2.57 -10.66
C TYR A 164 -9.91 -1.11 -10.17
N PRO A 165 -9.30 -0.22 -10.98
CA PRO A 165 -8.80 1.07 -10.48
C PRO A 165 -9.88 2.10 -10.13
N THR A 166 -11.04 2.08 -10.80
CA THR A 166 -12.10 3.10 -10.61
C THR A 166 -12.87 2.96 -9.30
N ALA A 167 -12.70 1.86 -8.56
CA ALA A 167 -13.31 1.65 -7.25
C ALA A 167 -12.39 2.00 -6.07
N VAL A 168 -11.22 2.62 -6.33
CA VAL A 168 -10.29 3.02 -5.27
C VAL A 168 -10.73 4.36 -4.67
N GLY A 169 -11.00 4.39 -3.36
CA GLY A 169 -11.44 5.58 -2.64
C GLY A 169 -10.78 5.76 -1.27
N VAL A 170 -11.43 6.52 -0.37
CA VAL A 170 -10.91 6.83 0.98
C VAL A 170 -10.64 5.58 1.81
N ARG A 171 -11.50 4.57 1.71
CA ARG A 171 -11.36 3.30 2.43
C ARG A 171 -10.05 2.62 2.07
N GLU A 172 -9.75 2.49 0.78
CA GLU A 172 -8.56 1.79 0.28
C GLU A 172 -7.27 2.52 0.68
N VAL A 173 -7.30 3.86 0.76
CA VAL A 173 -6.19 4.65 1.30
C VAL A 173 -5.95 4.31 2.76
N GLY A 174 -7.00 4.27 3.59
CA GLY A 174 -6.87 3.96 5.01
C GLY A 174 -6.29 2.56 5.25
N ILE A 175 -6.80 1.54 4.53
CA ILE A 175 -6.28 0.16 4.62
C ILE A 175 -4.81 0.12 4.17
N THR A 176 -4.49 0.71 3.02
CA THR A 176 -3.11 0.75 2.49
C THR A 176 -2.16 1.43 3.45
N PHE A 177 -2.56 2.57 4.02
CA PHE A 177 -1.75 3.30 4.98
C PHE A 177 -1.50 2.45 6.22
N HIS A 178 -2.54 1.80 6.78
CA HIS A 178 -2.38 0.94 7.94
C HIS A 178 -1.35 -0.17 7.68
N VAL A 179 -1.52 -0.95 6.61
CA VAL A 179 -0.61 -2.05 6.27
C VAL A 179 0.83 -1.55 6.05
N VAL A 180 1.01 -0.47 5.27
CA VAL A 180 2.33 0.12 5.02
C VAL A 180 2.98 0.59 6.32
N TRP A 181 2.23 1.28 7.17
CA TRP A 181 2.77 1.85 8.40
C TRP A 181 3.12 0.79 9.42
N GLU A 182 2.30 -0.26 9.57
CA GLU A 182 2.61 -1.41 10.41
C GLU A 182 3.87 -2.14 9.93
N THR A 183 4.00 -2.38 8.63
CA THR A 183 5.19 -3.00 8.04
C THR A 183 6.44 -2.15 8.31
N LEU A 184 6.37 -0.83 8.12
CA LEU A 184 7.48 0.07 8.44
C LEU A 184 7.82 0.08 9.94
N CYS A 185 6.83 0.10 10.82
CA CYS A 185 7.03 0.01 12.27
C CYS A 185 7.72 -1.31 12.66
N PHE A 186 7.30 -2.42 12.05
CA PHE A 186 7.92 -3.72 12.24
C PHE A 186 9.39 -3.70 11.80
N MET A 187 9.66 -3.20 10.58
CA MET A 187 11.02 -3.09 10.03
C MET A 187 11.91 -2.23 10.92
N ASN A 188 11.40 -1.10 11.42
CA ASN A 188 12.11 -0.23 12.36
C ASN A 188 12.38 -0.88 13.71
N LYS A 189 11.42 -1.64 14.25
CA LYS A 189 11.60 -2.41 15.50
C LYS A 189 12.68 -3.48 15.35
N LYS A 190 12.78 -4.13 14.19
CA LYS A 190 13.82 -5.13 13.90
C LYS A 190 15.18 -4.51 13.65
N SER A 191 15.23 -3.39 12.94
CA SER A 191 16.47 -2.65 12.69
C SER A 191 16.21 -1.16 12.50
N SER A 192 16.40 -0.40 13.59
CA SER A 192 16.13 1.03 13.61
C SER A 192 17.17 1.84 12.82
N SER A 193 18.41 1.35 12.75
CA SER A 193 19.46 1.90 11.89
C SER A 193 19.17 1.71 10.40
N ASP A 194 18.50 0.60 10.06
CA ASP A 194 18.26 0.22 8.65
C ASP A 194 16.94 0.80 8.12
N THR A 195 16.00 1.04 9.03
CA THR A 195 14.69 1.67 8.73
C THR A 195 14.45 2.86 9.64
N PRO A 196 15.25 3.95 9.56
CA PRO A 196 15.07 5.08 10.44
C PRO A 196 13.80 5.85 10.05
N LEU A 197 12.71 5.64 10.80
CA LEU A 197 11.47 6.41 10.65
C LEU A 197 11.63 7.79 11.29
N VAL A 198 12.59 8.58 10.82
CA VAL A 198 12.87 9.93 11.32
C VAL A 198 12.07 10.98 10.57
N GLY A 199 11.84 12.15 11.18
CA GLY A 199 11.16 13.27 10.51
C GLY A 199 9.66 13.05 10.31
N GLN A 200 9.01 12.24 11.15
CA GLN A 200 7.58 11.92 11.03
C GLN A 200 6.65 13.11 11.32
N THR A 201 7.15 14.28 11.71
CA THR A 201 6.32 15.44 11.99
C THR A 201 5.92 16.15 10.71
N VAL A 202 4.62 16.18 10.42
CA VAL A 202 4.01 16.77 9.21
C VAL A 202 3.08 17.92 9.55
N GLY A 203 2.85 18.82 8.59
CA GLY A 203 1.80 19.83 8.67
C GLY A 203 0.47 19.27 8.16
N PHE A 204 -0.59 19.39 8.96
CA PHE A 204 -1.96 19.00 8.58
C PHE A 204 -2.95 20.02 9.13
N ARG A 205 -3.74 20.66 8.25
CA ARG A 205 -4.75 21.67 8.61
C ARG A 205 -4.25 22.75 9.59
N GLY A 206 -3.06 23.28 9.33
CA GLY A 206 -2.42 24.32 10.14
C GLY A 206 -1.77 23.85 11.45
N LYS A 207 -1.80 22.55 11.75
CA LYS A 207 -1.16 21.94 12.94
C LYS A 207 0.03 21.08 12.56
N ARG A 208 1.00 20.94 13.47
CA ARG A 208 2.07 19.94 13.37
C ARG A 208 1.64 18.68 14.11
N ILE A 209 1.62 17.55 13.44
CA ILE A 209 1.21 16.25 13.99
C ILE A 209 2.22 15.17 13.60
N GLN A 210 2.21 14.03 14.31
CA GLN A 210 2.95 12.85 13.88
C GLN A 210 2.26 12.22 12.67
N PHE A 211 3.03 11.74 11.70
CA PHE A 211 2.51 11.13 10.47
C PHE A 211 1.57 9.94 10.78
N SER A 212 1.92 9.13 11.79
CA SER A 212 1.07 8.03 12.27
C SER A 212 -0.31 8.46 12.78
N GLN A 213 -0.46 9.71 13.27
CA GLN A 213 -1.74 10.21 13.75
C GLN A 213 -2.77 10.36 12.63
N LEU A 214 -2.33 10.46 11.37
CA LEU A 214 -3.24 10.50 10.22
C LEU A 214 -4.07 9.22 10.07
N LEU A 215 -3.60 8.08 10.59
CA LEU A 215 -4.38 6.82 10.59
C LEU A 215 -5.71 6.98 11.34
N SER A 216 -5.76 7.82 12.37
CA SER A 216 -6.99 8.07 13.13
C SER A 216 -8.08 8.83 12.36
N LEU A 217 -7.73 9.36 11.18
CA LEU A 217 -8.68 10.04 10.30
C LEU A 217 -9.50 9.08 9.43
N PHE A 218 -9.10 7.81 9.38
CA PHE A 218 -9.78 6.77 8.63
C PHE A 218 -10.64 5.92 9.57
N PRO A 219 -11.75 5.33 9.08
CA PRO A 219 -12.54 4.39 9.86
C PRO A 219 -11.67 3.24 10.39
N ALA A 220 -12.03 2.70 11.55
CA ALA A 220 -11.44 1.43 11.98
C ALA A 220 -11.80 0.36 10.94
N PHE A 221 -10.79 -0.38 10.50
CA PHE A 221 -10.96 -1.49 9.58
C PHE A 221 -10.84 -2.78 10.38
N ASP A 222 -11.77 -3.71 10.17
CA ASP A 222 -11.63 -5.08 10.64
C ASP A 222 -10.60 -5.78 9.74
N ILE A 223 -9.33 -5.47 9.96
CA ILE A 223 -8.24 -6.22 9.35
C ILE A 223 -8.10 -7.46 10.20
N ALA A 224 -8.48 -8.61 9.65
CA ALA A 224 -8.31 -9.90 10.31
C ALA A 224 -6.81 -10.14 10.55
N ILE A 225 -6.36 -9.72 11.72
CA ILE A 225 -5.14 -10.23 12.34
C ILE A 225 -5.50 -11.65 12.73
N GLU A 226 -5.25 -12.60 11.83
CA GLU A 226 -5.13 -13.98 12.24
C GLU A 226 -3.97 -14.00 13.24
N GLN A 227 -4.29 -13.89 14.52
CA GLN A 227 -3.35 -14.17 15.58
C GLN A 227 -2.90 -15.60 15.34
N SER A 228 -1.65 -15.77 14.89
CA SER A 228 -1.02 -17.08 14.88
C SER A 228 -1.05 -17.57 16.33
N ALA A 229 -1.98 -18.47 16.63
CA ALA A 229 -1.97 -19.22 17.86
C ALA A 229 -0.61 -19.91 17.94
N ALA A 230 0.19 -19.48 18.91
CA ALA A 230 1.44 -20.14 19.27
C ALA A 230 1.15 -21.63 19.53
N GLY A 231 1.84 -22.48 18.78
CA GLY A 231 2.02 -23.91 19.02
C GLY A 231 3.49 -24.24 18.94
#